data_AF-A0A412RH30-F1
#
_entry.id   AF-A0A412RH30-F1
#
_cell.length_a   1.000
_cell.length_b   1.000
_cell.length_c   1.000
_cell.angle_alpha   90.00
_cell.angle_beta   90.00
_cell.angle_gamma   90.00
#
_symmetry.space_group_name_H-M   'P 1'
#
loop_
_entity.id
_entity.type
_entity.pdbx_description
1 polymer ?
#
loop_
_entity_poly.entity_id
_entity_poly.type
_entity_poly.pdbx_seq_one_letter_code
_entity_poly.pdbx_strand_id
1 'polypeptide(L)'
;MKNVDLQKIIYMNTLIAHRRTGTPEVFAQKLNLSRSALFEYLTFLRKDLMLEILYSCYSQTYYYGEKDFCALMGGECCNNCQRFQNQ
;
A
#
# COMPACT_ATOMS: atom_id res chain seq x y z
N MET A 1 12.25 -16.26 -4.05
CA MET A 1 11.08 -15.37 -3.95
C MET A 1 9.83 -16.23 -3.97
N LYS A 2 9.06 -16.29 -2.88
CA LYS A 2 7.76 -16.98 -2.88
C LYS A 2 6.81 -16.18 -3.76
N ASN A 3 5.99 -16.86 -4.57
CA ASN A 3 5.08 -16.26 -5.55
C ASN A 3 4.37 -15.01 -5.00
N VAL A 4 4.64 -13.86 -5.60
CA VAL A 4 3.99 -12.60 -5.27
C VAL A 4 2.67 -12.55 -6.04
N ASP A 5 1.57 -12.51 -5.31
CA ASP A 5 0.21 -12.50 -5.86
C ASP A 5 -0.18 -11.08 -6.28
N LEU A 6 -0.33 -10.88 -7.59
CA LEU A 6 -0.72 -9.60 -8.17
C LEU A 6 -2.08 -9.11 -7.66
N GLN A 7 -3.05 -10.01 -7.41
CA GLN A 7 -4.35 -9.61 -6.88
C GLN A 7 -4.23 -9.01 -5.49
N LYS A 8 -3.33 -9.58 -4.65
CA LYS A 8 -3.05 -9.02 -3.33
C LYS A 8 -2.38 -7.66 -3.43
N ILE A 9 -1.43 -7.48 -4.35
CA ILE A 9 -0.80 -6.16 -4.56
C ILE A 9 -1.83 -5.10 -4.96
N ILE A 10 -2.71 -5.41 -5.91
CA ILE A 10 -3.76 -4.48 -6.36
C ILE A 10 -4.66 -4.10 -5.17
N TYR A 11 -5.09 -5.08 -4.38
CA TYR A 11 -5.95 -4.83 -3.23
C TYR A 11 -5.22 -4.07 -2.11
N MET A 12 -3.94 -4.37 -1.85
CA MET A 12 -3.08 -3.61 -0.95
C MET A 12 -3.02 -2.14 -1.36
N ASN A 13 -2.77 -1.86 -2.64
CA ASN A 13 -2.75 -0.50 -3.17
C ASN A 13 -4.08 0.22 -2.92
N THR A 14 -5.22 -0.42 -3.21
CA THR A 14 -6.53 0.15 -2.90
C THR A 14 -6.68 0.49 -1.42
N LEU A 15 -6.27 -0.40 -0.51
CA LEU A 15 -6.39 -0.16 0.94
C LEU A 15 -5.46 0.94 1.43
N ILE A 16 -4.21 1.01 0.93
CA ILE A 16 -3.23 2.03 1.33
C ILE A 16 -3.64 3.40 0.77
N ALA A 17 -4.04 3.47 -0.49
CA ALA A 17 -4.49 4.72 -1.13
C ALA A 17 -5.69 5.33 -0.40
N HIS A 18 -6.63 4.50 0.06
CA HIS A 18 -7.81 4.96 0.82
C HIS A 18 -7.56 5.06 2.33
N ARG A 19 -6.35 4.78 2.83
CA ARG A 19 -6.02 4.76 4.27
C ARG A 19 -6.95 3.85 5.09
N ARG A 20 -7.29 2.69 4.53
CA ARG A 20 -8.20 1.69 5.11
C ARG A 20 -7.49 0.40 5.50
N THR A 21 -6.19 0.44 5.79
CA THR A 21 -5.46 -0.79 6.13
C THR A 21 -5.77 -1.27 7.55
N GLY A 22 -5.94 -0.35 8.51
CA GLY A 22 -5.91 -0.70 9.93
C GLY A 22 -4.47 -0.96 10.41
N THR A 23 -4.35 -1.53 11.62
CA THR A 23 -3.07 -2.01 12.16
C THR A 23 -2.44 -3.08 11.27
N PRO A 24 -1.14 -3.40 11.42
CA PRO A 24 -0.50 -4.46 10.63
C PRO A 24 -1.23 -5.80 10.72
N GLU A 25 -1.82 -6.13 11.87
CA GLU A 25 -2.62 -7.35 12.08
C GLU A 25 -3.91 -7.32 11.27
N VAL A 26 -4.65 -6.21 11.34
CA VAL A 26 -5.89 -6.02 10.58
C VAL A 26 -5.61 -6.03 9.09
N PHE A 27 -4.51 -5.42 8.66
CA PHE A 27 -4.12 -5.38 7.26
C PHE A 27 -3.79 -6.78 6.73
N ALA A 28 -3.03 -7.57 7.49
CA ALA A 28 -2.73 -8.95 7.14
C ALA A 28 -4.01 -9.79 7.04
N GLN A 29 -4.94 -9.64 7.99
CA GLN A 29 -6.23 -10.33 7.97
C GLN A 29 -7.06 -9.97 6.73
N LYS A 30 -7.14 -8.68 6.37
CA LYS A 30 -7.87 -8.23 5.16
C LYS A 30 -7.33 -8.87 3.88
N LEU A 31 -6.04 -9.12 3.81
CA LEU A 31 -5.37 -9.75 2.66
C LEU A 31 -5.35 -11.28 2.72
N ASN A 32 -5.90 -11.86 3.79
CA ASN A 32 -5.79 -13.28 4.11
C ASN A 32 -4.32 -13.76 4.11
N LEU A 33 -3.46 -13.00 4.78
CA LEU A 33 -2.03 -13.24 4.92
C LEU A 33 -1.63 -13.41 6.38
N SER A 34 -0.52 -14.11 6.60
CA SER A 34 0.19 -14.01 7.87
C SER A 34 0.88 -12.65 8.01
N ARG A 35 1.17 -12.23 9.25
CA ARG A 35 1.87 -10.98 9.51
C ARG A 35 3.26 -10.94 8.85
N SER A 36 3.99 -12.07 8.86
CA SER A 36 5.28 -12.18 8.18
C SER A 36 5.15 -12.03 6.66
N ALA A 37 4.14 -12.68 6.06
CA ALA A 37 3.89 -12.54 4.63
C ALA A 37 3.55 -11.10 4.26
N LEU A 38 2.70 -10.40 5.03
CA LEU A 38 2.44 -8.97 4.82
C LEU A 38 3.74 -8.15 4.78
N PHE A 39 4.67 -8.40 5.70
CA PHE A 39 5.96 -7.69 5.71
C PHE A 39 6.86 -8.04 4.53
N GLU A 40 6.80 -9.27 4.01
CA GLU A 40 7.46 -9.64 2.75
C GLU A 40 6.90 -8.82 1.59
N TYR A 41 5.56 -8.72 1.45
CA TYR A 41 4.92 -7.87 0.44
C TYR A 41 5.32 -6.40 0.60
N LEU A 42 5.25 -5.85 1.81
CA LEU A 42 5.64 -4.45 2.05
C LEU A 42 7.13 -4.21 1.76
N THR A 43 7.99 -5.19 2.01
CA THR A 43 9.42 -5.10 1.67
C THR A 43 9.61 -5.08 0.17
N PHE A 44 8.91 -5.95 -0.56
CA PHE A 44 8.92 -5.98 -2.02
C PHE A 44 8.45 -4.64 -2.62
N LEU A 45 7.32 -4.11 -2.14
CA LEU A 45 6.79 -2.82 -2.58
C LEU A 45 7.77 -1.66 -2.32
N ARG A 46 8.45 -1.66 -1.16
CA ARG A 46 9.40 -0.59 -0.80
C ARG A 46 10.75 -0.70 -1.50
N LYS A 47 11.27 -1.91 -1.69
CA LYS A 47 12.64 -2.12 -2.18
C LYS A 47 12.68 -2.36 -3.68
N ASP A 48 11.85 -3.25 -4.19
CA ASP A 48 11.86 -3.63 -5.60
C ASP A 48 11.09 -2.62 -6.46
N LEU A 49 9.98 -2.06 -5.94
CA LEU A 49 9.17 -1.06 -6.64
C LEU A 49 9.44 0.38 -6.19
N MET A 50 10.37 0.57 -5.23
CA MET A 50 10.78 1.87 -4.70
C MET A 50 9.63 2.77 -4.19
N LEU A 51 8.53 2.16 -3.71
CA LEU A 51 7.38 2.88 -3.18
C LEU A 51 7.62 3.35 -1.74
N GLU A 52 7.17 4.55 -1.44
CA GLU A 52 7.23 5.12 -0.11
C GLU A 52 5.95 4.80 0.67
N ILE A 53 5.95 3.67 1.37
CA ILE A 53 4.81 3.23 2.19
C ILE A 53 5.16 3.39 3.67
N LEU A 54 4.47 4.29 4.35
CA LEU A 54 4.68 4.63 5.75
C LEU A 54 3.50 4.13 6.61
N TYR A 55 3.73 3.89 7.90
CA TYR A 55 2.68 3.53 8.85
C TYR A 55 2.50 4.66 9.87
N SER A 56 1.27 5.12 10.04
CA SER A 56 0.91 6.02 11.13
C SER A 56 0.31 5.23 12.28
N CYS A 57 0.95 5.28 13.46
CA CYS A 57 0.41 4.68 14.67
C CYS A 57 -0.82 5.42 15.19
N TYR A 58 -0.93 6.73 14.95
CA TYR A 58 -2.04 7.56 15.39
C TYR A 58 -3.33 7.26 14.62
N SER A 59 -3.25 7.24 13.28
CA SER A 59 -4.40 6.93 12.42
C SER A 59 -4.56 5.44 12.12
N GLN A 60 -3.65 4.60 12.67
CA GLN A 60 -3.64 3.15 12.50
C GLN A 60 -3.82 2.72 11.05
N THR A 61 -3.02 3.29 10.15
CA THR A 61 -3.08 2.95 8.74
C THR A 61 -1.75 3.16 8.05
N TYR A 62 -1.51 2.37 7.01
CA TYR A 62 -0.49 2.65 6.03
C TYR A 62 -0.99 3.72 5.04
N TYR A 63 -0.05 4.50 4.52
CA TYR A 63 -0.29 5.53 3.52
C TYR A 63 0.93 5.68 2.61
N TYR A 64 0.73 6.27 1.43
CA TYR A 64 1.81 6.61 0.51
C TYR A 64 2.41 7.99 0.84
N GLY A 65 3.73 8.10 0.73
CA GLY A 65 4.47 9.36 0.71
C GLY A 65 4.52 9.95 -0.69
N GLU A 66 5.70 10.42 -1.12
CA GLU A 66 5.88 11.03 -2.44
C GLU A 66 5.91 10.00 -3.57
N LYS A 67 6.34 8.77 -3.26
CA LYS A 67 6.46 7.67 -4.23
C LYS A 67 5.32 6.68 -4.08
N ASP A 68 4.25 6.90 -4.82
CA ASP A 68 3.10 6.00 -4.89
C ASP A 68 3.06 5.22 -6.21
N PHE A 69 2.05 4.35 -6.36
CA PHE A 69 1.84 3.62 -7.61
C PHE A 69 1.57 4.53 -8.81
N CYS A 70 1.00 5.72 -8.61
CA CYS A 70 0.76 6.63 -9.73
C CYS A 70 2.06 7.25 -10.24
N ALA A 71 2.96 7.63 -9.33
CA ALA A 71 4.30 8.08 -9.66
C ALA A 71 5.09 7.00 -10.42
N LEU A 72 4.93 5.73 -10.02
CA LEU A 72 5.56 4.60 -10.71
C LEU A 72 5.02 4.39 -12.13
N MET A 73 3.71 4.58 -12.35
CA MET A 73 3.04 4.34 -13.63
C MET A 73 3.15 5.51 -14.62
N GLY A 74 3.97 6.53 -14.33
CA GLY A 74 4.23 7.63 -15.26
C GLY A 74 3.27 8.83 -15.13
N GLY A 75 2.52 8.95 -14.03
CA GLY A 75 1.87 10.22 -13.68
C GLY A 75 0.61 10.59 -14.46
N GLU A 76 0.04 9.71 -15.29
CA GLU A 76 -1.32 9.88 -15.81
C GLU A 76 -2.36 9.52 -14.73
N CYS A 77 -2.26 10.17 -13.57
CA CYS A 77 -3.27 10.04 -12.52
C CYS A 77 -4.57 10.65 -13.06
N CYS A 78 -5.57 9.81 -13.27
CA CYS A 78 -6.94 10.24 -13.52
C CYS A 78 -7.34 11.34 -12.52
N ASN A 79 -8.05 12.38 -12.97
CA ASN A 79 -8.47 13.57 -12.18
C ASN A 79 -9.12 13.25 -10.81
N ASN A 80 -9.48 11.99 -10.57
CA ASN A 80 -10.08 11.50 -9.34
C ASN A 80 -9.08 11.28 -8.17
N CYS A 81 -7.77 11.10 -8.43
CA CYS A 81 -6.77 10.85 -7.36
C CYS A 81 -6.36 12.12 -6.58
N GLN A 82 -6.52 13.32 -7.17
CA GLN A 82 -6.13 14.59 -6.53
C GLN A 82 -7.01 15.00 -5.33
N ARG A 83 -8.16 14.35 -5.12
CA ARG A 83 -9.06 14.66 -3.98
C ARG A 83 -8.56 14.15 -2.63
N PHE A 84 -7.54 13.28 -2.59
CA PHE A 84 -7.12 12.60 -1.36
C PHE A 84 -5.84 13.17 -0.72
N GLN A 85 -5.18 14.14 -1.36
CA GLN A 85 -4.02 14.84 -0.78
C GLN A 85 -4.42 16.12 0.00
N ASN A 86 -5.69 16.57 -0.09
CA ASN A 86 -6.17 17.83 0.49
C ASN A 86 -7.30 17.64 1.53
N GLN A 87 -7.29 16.56 2.31
CA GLN A 87 -8.18 16.38 3.48
C GLN A 87 -7.38 15.98 4.71
#